data_AF-A0A2I6QK72-F1
#
_entry.id   AF-A0A2I6QK72-F1
#
_cell.length_a   1.000
_cell.length_b   1.000
_cell.length_c   1.000
_cell.angle_alpha   90.00
_cell.angle_beta   90.00
_cell.angle_gamma   90.00
#
_symmetry.space_group_name_H-M   'P 1'
#
loop_
_entity.id
_entity.type
_entity.pdbx_description
1 polymer ?
#
loop_
_entity_poly.entity_id
_entity_poly.type
_entity_poly.pdbx_seq_one_letter_code
_entity_poly.pdbx_strand_id
1 'polypeptide(L)' 'MGNTKLANPAPLGLMGFGMTTILLNLHNVGYFALDGIILAMGIFYGGIAQIFAGLLEYKKATLSV' A
#
# COMPACT_ATOMS: atom_id res chain seq x y z
N MET A 1 8.37 -19.03 -24.66
CA MET A 1 8.10 -19.08 -23.21
C MET A 1 8.17 -17.64 -22.72
N GLY A 2 7.02 -17.00 -22.52
CA GLY A 2 6.92 -15.54 -22.39
C GLY A 2 7.70 -15.01 -21.19
N ASN A 3 8.37 -13.86 -21.35
CA ASN A 3 9.13 -13.15 -20.32
C ASN A 3 8.23 -12.80 -19.12
N THR A 4 8.08 -13.73 -18.15
CA THR A 4 7.41 -13.45 -16.88
C THR A 4 8.31 -12.57 -16.01
N LYS A 5 8.41 -11.29 -16.38
CA LYS A 5 9.03 -10.25 -15.56
C LYS A 5 8.07 -9.96 -14.41
N LEU A 6 8.32 -10.57 -13.25
CA LEU A 6 7.54 -10.34 -12.03
C LEU A 6 7.46 -8.83 -11.75
N ALA A 7 6.24 -8.29 -11.71
CA ALA A 7 5.97 -6.89 -11.39
C ALA A 7 6.65 -6.52 -10.07
N ASN A 8 7.09 -5.27 -9.93
CA ASN A 8 7.62 -4.78 -8.66
C ASN A 8 6.45 -4.44 -7.72
N PRO A 9 6.27 -5.14 -6.60
CA PRO A 9 5.20 -4.83 -5.64
C PRO A 9 5.53 -3.64 -4.73
N ALA A 10 6.80 -3.20 -4.65
CA ALA A 10 7.20 -2.11 -3.76
C ALA A 10 6.46 -0.77 -4.02
N PRO A 11 6.26 -0.32 -5.28
CA PRO A 11 5.50 0.91 -5.56
C PRO A 11 4.03 0.81 -5.13
N LEU A 12 3.44 -0.38 -5.13
CA LEU A 12 2.04 -0.61 -4.74
C LEU A 12 1.85 -0.33 -3.24
N GLY A 13 2.72 -0.90 -2.40
CA GLY A 13 2.70 -0.65 -0.96
C GLY A 13 3.03 0.82 -0.61
N LEU A 14 4.00 1.41 -1.30
CA LEU A 14 4.40 2.80 -1.06
C LEU A 14 3.28 3.81 -1.39
N MET A 15 2.55 3.58 -2.49
CA MET A 15 1.38 4.39 -2.86
C MET A 15 0.27 4.25 -1.81
N GLY A 16 -0.01 3.04 -1.32
CA GLY A 16 -1.02 2.81 -0.28
C GLY A 16 -0.70 3.51 1.04
N PHE A 17 0.56 3.41 1.48
CA PHE A 17 1.06 4.12 2.66
C PHE A 17 0.99 5.64 2.52
N GLY A 18 1.49 6.16 1.38
CA GLY A 18 1.55 7.60 1.14
C GLY A 18 0.17 8.23 1.05
N MET A 19 -0.77 7.59 0.34
CA MET A 19 -2.12 8.12 0.17
C MET A 19 -2.88 8.15 1.51
N THR A 20 -2.78 7.11 2.32
CA THR A 20 -3.41 7.06 3.65
C THR A 20 -2.80 8.06 4.63
N THR A 21 -1.50 8.33 4.53
CA THR A 21 -0.81 9.35 5.33
C THR A 21 -1.27 10.77 4.95
N ILE A 22 -1.44 11.06 3.66
CA ILE A 22 -1.96 12.35 3.20
C ILE A 22 -3.41 12.56 3.69
N LEU A 23 -4.25 11.52 3.58
CA LEU A 23 -5.64 11.55 4.07
C LEU A 23 -5.72 11.77 5.59
N LEU A 24 -4.87 11.12 6.38
CA LEU A 24 -4.83 11.30 7.83
C LEU A 24 -4.36 12.71 8.23
N ASN A 25 -3.36 13.26 7.51
CA ASN A 25 -2.91 14.62 7.75
C ASN A 25 -3.93 15.67 7.31
N LEU A 26 -4.67 15.46 6.20
CA LEU A 26 -5.78 16.34 5.81
C LEU A 26 -6.91 16.34 6.84
N HIS A 27 -7.21 15.18 7.43
CA HIS A 27 -8.14 15.10 8.55
C HIS A 27 -7.62 15.87 9.76
N ASN A 28 -6.33 15.71 10.11
CA ASN A 28 -5.72 16.39 11.26
C ASN A 28 -5.70 17.92 11.12
N VAL A 29 -5.68 18.45 9.89
CA VAL A 29 -5.78 19.90 9.60
C VAL A 29 -7.24 20.39 9.57
N GLY A 30 -8.22 19.49 9.76
CA GLY A 30 -9.63 19.84 9.89
C GLY A 30 -10.37 20.06 8.56
N TYR A 31 -9.76 19.69 7.41
CA TYR A 31 -10.40 19.82 6.10
C TYR A 31 -11.51 18.79 5.86
N PHE A 32 -11.44 17.62 6.52
CA PHE A 32 -12.42 16.54 6.41
C PHE A 32 -12.66 15.90 7.79
N ALA A 33 -13.89 15.49 8.09
CA ALA A 33 -14.18 14.69 9.28
C ALA A 33 -13.52 13.30 9.16
N LEU A 34 -13.20 12.66 10.28
CA LEU A 34 -12.67 11.30 10.29
C LEU A 34 -13.80 10.35 9.90
N ASP A 35 -14.01 10.20 8.60
CA ASP A 35 -15.12 9.42 8.08
C ASP A 35 -14.69 7.96 7.89
N GLY A 36 -15.67 7.05 7.86
CA GLY A 36 -15.41 5.61 7.70
C GLY A 36 -14.55 5.26 6.48
N ILE A 37 -14.50 6.16 5.50
CA ILE A 37 -13.65 6.09 4.29
C ILE A 37 -12.16 6.12 4.63
N ILE A 38 -11.70 6.95 5.57
CA ILE A 38 -10.29 7.03 5.97
C ILE A 38 -9.89 5.76 6.70
N LEU A 39 -10.77 5.26 7.58
CA LEU A 39 -10.55 4.01 8.30
C LEU A 39 -10.50 2.82 7.33
N ALA A 40 -11.43 2.75 6.37
CA ALA A 40 -11.47 1.72 5.35
C ALA A 40 -10.23 1.77 4.42
N MET A 41 -9.83 2.95 3.96
CA MET A 41 -8.62 3.16 3.16
C MET A 41 -7.36 2.77 3.95
N GLY A 42 -7.29 3.14 5.23
CA GLY A 42 -6.20 2.74 6.13
C GLY A 42 -6.09 1.23 6.28
N ILE A 43 -7.21 0.53 6.51
CA ILE A 43 -7.23 -0.93 6.73
C ILE A 43 -6.95 -1.68 5.42
N PHE A 44 -7.66 -1.38 4.34
CA PHE A 44 -7.57 -2.14 3.10
C PHE A 44 -6.38 -1.72 2.22
N TYR A 45 -6.17 -0.43 2.02
CA TYR A 45 -5.19 0.09 1.06
C TYR A 45 -3.83 0.41 1.72
N GLY A 46 -3.83 0.98 2.93
CA GLY A 46 -2.62 1.18 3.71
C GLY A 46 -2.15 -0.08 4.45
N GLY A 47 -3.07 -0.95 4.88
CA GLY A 47 -2.77 -2.15 5.66
C GLY A 47 -2.63 -3.40 4.80
N ILE A 48 -3.76 -3.95 4.36
CA ILE A 48 -3.82 -5.26 3.68
C ILE A 48 -3.01 -5.25 2.38
N ALA A 49 -3.17 -4.23 1.53
CA ALA A 49 -2.40 -4.13 0.28
C ALA A 49 -0.89 -4.01 0.54
N GLN A 50 -0.47 -3.40 1.65
CA GLN A 50 0.93 -3.30 2.03
C GLN A 50 1.50 -4.62 2.57
N ILE A 51 0.71 -5.40 3.30
CA ILE A 51 1.06 -6.78 3.68
C ILE A 51 1.26 -7.65 2.43
N PHE A 52 0.36 -7.57 1.45
CA PHE A 52 0.51 -8.29 0.18
C PHE A 52 1.72 -7.82 -0.61
N ALA A 53 1.99 -6.51 -0.66
CA ALA A 53 3.19 -5.97 -1.31
C ALA A 53 4.47 -6.56 -0.69
N GLY A 54 4.56 -6.61 0.65
CA GLY A 54 5.68 -7.22 1.36
C GLY A 54 5.82 -8.73 1.11
N LEU A 55 4.71 -9.47 1.06
CA LEU A 55 4.73 -10.91 0.73
C LEU A 55 5.22 -11.18 -0.70
N LEU A 56 4.78 -10.38 -1.66
CA LEU A 56 5.19 -10.47 -3.06
C LEU A 56 6.67 -10.10 -3.22
N GLU A 57 7.17 -9.15 -2.43
CA GLU A 57 8.58 -8.76 -2.43
C GLU A 57 9.46 -9.84 -1.81
N TYR A 58 9.05 -10.47 -0.70
CA TYR A 58 9.74 -11.63 -0.12
C TYR A 58 9.91 -12.76 -1.14
N LYS A 59 8.83 -13.11 -1.84
CA LYS A 59 8.87 -14.13 -2.90
C LYS A 59 9.82 -13.76 -4.04
N LYS A 60 9.87 -12.49 -4.43
CA LYS A 60 10.76 -12.00 -5.48
C LYS A 60 12.23 -12.01 -5.03
N ALA A 61 12.51 -11.61 -3.80
CA ALA A 61 13.86 -11.61 -3.23
C ALA A 61 14.42 -13.04 -3.05
N THR A 62 13.61 -13.99 -2.59
CA THR A 62 14.03 -15.41 -2.43
C THR A 62 14.34 -16.09 -3.77
N LEU A 63 13.72 -15.67 -4.87
CA LEU A 63 13.99 -16.19 -6.23
C LEU A 63 15.16 -15.51 -6.95
N SER A 64 15.77 -14.48 -6.33
CA SER A 64 16.84 -13.66 -6.93
C SER A 64 18.21 -13.85 -6.27
N VAL A 65 18.34 -14.82 -5.35
CA VAL A 65 19.62 -15.28 -4.75
C VAL A 65 19.93 -16.66 -5.31
#